data_AF-A0A412Q1H0-F1
#
_entry.id   AF-A0A412Q1H0-F1
#
_cell.length_a   1.000
_cell.length_b   1.000
_cell.length_c   1.000
_cell.angle_alpha   90.00
_cell.angle_beta   90.00
_cell.angle_gamma   90.00
#
_symmetry.space_group_name_H-M   'P 1'
#
loop_
_entity.id
_entity.type
_entity.pdbx_description
1 polymer ?
#
loop_
_entity_poly.entity_id
_entity_poly.type
_entity_poly.pdbx_seq_one_letter_code
_entity_poly.pdbx_strand_id
1 'polypeptide(L)' 'AFVNGIREEGRQEGRKEGRQEGRALTLFSLVNSGNLKPDIAAKELGISIHEFEIAMKKAGINQPVSK' A
#
# COMPACT_ATOMS: atom_id res chain seq x y z
N ALA A 1 -32.34 -15.65 3.83
CA ALA A 1 -31.24 -16.07 2.92
C ALA A 1 -30.36 -14.90 2.46
N PHE A 2 -30.90 -13.70 2.17
CA PHE A 2 -30.13 -12.56 1.63
C PHE A 2 -29.00 -12.00 2.52
N VAL A 3 -29.16 -12.02 3.85
CA VAL A 3 -28.22 -11.37 4.79
C VAL A 3 -26.87 -12.10 4.89
N ASN A 4 -26.84 -13.42 4.67
CA ASN A 4 -25.61 -14.20 4.77
C ASN A 4 -24.65 -13.91 3.62
N GLY A 5 -25.16 -13.74 2.39
CA GLY A 5 -24.35 -13.41 1.21
C GLY A 5 -23.64 -12.05 1.36
N ILE A 6 -24.39 -11.01 1.75
CA ILE A 6 -23.84 -9.65 1.95
C ILE A 6 -22.72 -9.64 3.02
N ARG A 7 -22.91 -10.39 4.11
CA ARG A 7 -21.93 -10.50 5.20
C ARG A 7 -20.65 -11.24 4.78
N GLU A 8 -20.74 -12.18 3.84
CA GLU A 8 -19.58 -12.88 3.30
C GLU A 8 -18.82 -12.03 2.28
N GLU A 9 -19.53 -11.30 1.43
CA GLU A 9 -18.94 -10.34 0.48
C GLU A 9 -18.13 -9.26 1.23
N GLY A 10 -18.73 -8.62 2.25
CA GLY A 10 -18.03 -7.62 3.05
C GLY A 10 -16.79 -8.17 3.77
N ARG A 11 -16.81 -9.45 4.20
CA ARG A 11 -15.60 -10.10 4.74
C ARG A 11 -14.53 -10.31 3.68
N GLN A 12 -14.91 -10.70 2.47
CA GLN A 12 -13.96 -10.94 1.39
C GLN A 12 -13.33 -9.63 0.91
N GLU A 13 -14.13 -8.58 0.78
CA GLU A 13 -13.70 -7.22 0.45
C GLU A 13 -12.72 -6.70 1.49
N GLY A 14 -13.08 -6.73 2.79
CA GLY A 14 -12.16 -6.29 3.86
C GLY A 14 -10.85 -7.08 3.90
N ARG A 15 -10.86 -8.38 3.58
CA ARG A 15 -9.61 -9.18 3.44
C ARG A 15 -8.80 -8.80 2.20
N LYS A 16 -9.43 -8.31 1.13
CA LYS A 16 -8.75 -7.86 -0.08
C LYS A 16 -8.12 -6.48 0.16
N GLU A 17 -8.88 -5.56 0.73
CA GLU A 17 -8.42 -4.22 1.13
C GLU A 17 -7.25 -4.31 2.11
N GLY A 18 -7.40 -5.05 3.22
CA GLY A 18 -6.31 -5.20 4.20
C GLY A 18 -5.03 -5.83 3.62
N ARG A 19 -5.15 -6.71 2.61
CA ARG A 19 -3.98 -7.25 1.89
C ARG A 19 -3.33 -6.19 0.99
N GLN A 20 -4.12 -5.34 0.34
CA GLN A 20 -3.60 -4.25 -0.48
C GLN A 20 -2.89 -3.20 0.39
N GLU A 21 -3.50 -2.80 1.51
CA GLU A 21 -2.89 -1.89 2.49
C GLU A 21 -1.59 -2.45 3.05
N GLY A 22 -1.58 -3.72 3.49
CA GLY A 22 -0.37 -4.36 4.01
C GLY A 22 0.77 -4.44 2.99
N ARG A 23 0.45 -4.67 1.71
CA ARG A 23 1.45 -4.62 0.62
C ARG A 23 2.03 -3.22 0.45
N ALA A 24 1.19 -2.19 0.43
CA ALA A 24 1.65 -0.81 0.31
C ALA A 24 2.57 -0.41 1.47
N LEU A 25 2.17 -0.71 2.72
CA LEU A 25 3.00 -0.43 3.91
C LEU A 25 4.36 -1.14 3.87
N THR A 26 4.39 -2.40 3.41
CA THR A 26 5.65 -3.14 3.27
C THR A 26 6.59 -2.46 2.27
N LEU A 27 6.07 -2.05 1.11
CA LEU A 27 6.85 -1.35 0.10
C LEU A 27 7.32 0.02 0.59
N PHE A 28 6.49 0.75 1.33
CA PHE A 28 6.89 2.02 1.95
C PHE A 28 8.04 1.82 2.93
N SER A 29 7.99 0.81 3.80
CA SER A 29 9.08 0.51 4.74
C SER A 29 10.38 0.11 4.02
N LEU A 30 10.29 -0.69 2.96
CA LEU A 30 11.47 -1.09 2.17
C LEU A 30 12.14 0.11 1.51
N VAL A 31 11.34 1.01 0.91
CA VAL A 31 11.85 2.26 0.33
C VAL A 31 12.44 3.16 1.41
N ASN A 32 11.76 3.30 2.54
CA ASN A 32 12.22 4.12 3.66
C ASN A 32 13.54 3.63 4.26
N SER A 33 13.75 2.31 4.27
CA SER A 33 15.01 1.69 4.71
C SER A 33 16.12 1.71 3.64
N GLY A 34 15.86 2.22 2.44
CA GLY A 34 16.81 2.23 1.32
C GLY A 34 17.01 0.89 0.63
N ASN A 35 16.25 -0.14 1.01
CA ASN A 35 16.35 -1.51 0.45
C ASN A 35 15.62 -1.68 -0.88
N LEU A 36 14.77 -0.72 -1.25
CA LEU A 36 14.03 -0.73 -2.50
C LEU A 36 13.98 0.67 -3.10
N LYS A 37 14.12 0.78 -4.42
CA LYS A 37 13.97 2.06 -5.10
C LYS A 37 12.49 2.45 -5.22
N PRO A 38 12.13 3.74 -5.05
CA PRO A 38 10.74 4.19 -5.16
C PRO A 38 10.05 3.85 -6.49
N ASP A 39 10.79 3.84 -7.61
CA ASP A 39 10.25 3.53 -8.94
C ASP A 39 9.78 2.08 -9.06
N ILE A 40 10.55 1.14 -8.49
CA ILE A 40 10.17 -0.27 -8.45
C ILE A 40 8.93 -0.45 -7.57
N ALA A 41 8.92 0.17 -6.38
CA ALA A 41 7.81 0.08 -5.44
C ALA A 41 6.50 0.65 -6.00
N ALA A 42 6.57 1.79 -6.70
CA ALA A 42 5.42 2.39 -7.37
C ALA A 42 4.85 1.49 -8.47
N LYS A 43 5.74 0.89 -9.29
CA LYS A 43 5.37 -0.07 -10.33
C LYS A 43 4.66 -1.30 -9.76
N GLU A 44 5.12 -1.84 -8.65
CA GLU A 44 4.48 -2.99 -7.96
C GLU A 44 3.07 -2.68 -7.46
N LEU A 45 2.80 -1.42 -7.08
CA LEU A 45 1.46 -0.96 -6.71
C LEU A 45 0.61 -0.53 -7.92
N GLY A 46 1.20 -0.48 -9.12
CA GLY A 46 0.51 -0.02 -10.32
C GLY A 46 0.20 1.48 -10.32
N ILE A 47 0.99 2.28 -9.59
CA ILE A 47 0.81 3.74 -9.47
C ILE A 47 2.07 4.47 -9.97
N SER A 48 1.97 5.77 -10.19
CA SER A 48 3.13 6.62 -10.49
C SER A 48 4.03 6.81 -9.27
N ILE A 49 5.30 7.18 -9.51
CA ILE A 49 6.23 7.52 -8.43
C ILE A 49 5.64 8.63 -7.57
N HIS A 50 5.11 9.69 -8.18
CA HIS A 50 4.54 10.82 -7.45
C HIS A 50 3.39 10.40 -6.51
N GLU A 51 2.49 9.55 -6.98
CA GLU A 51 1.41 9.00 -6.14
C GLU A 51 1.94 8.14 -5.00
N PHE A 52 2.99 7.38 -5.24
CA PHE A 52 3.68 6.59 -4.22
C PHE A 52 4.25 7.48 -3.11
N GLU A 53 4.93 8.58 -3.45
CA GLU A 53 5.49 9.52 -2.47
C GLU A 53 4.40 10.20 -1.64
N ILE A 54 3.28 10.57 -2.27
CA ILE A 54 2.10 11.11 -1.58
C ILE A 54 1.53 10.06 -0.61
N ALA A 55 1.42 8.81 -1.04
CA ALA A 55 0.90 7.72 -0.20
C ALA A 55 1.81 7.44 1.00
N MET A 56 3.13 7.46 0.82
CA MET A 56 4.10 7.37 1.93
C MET A 56 3.91 8.49 2.95
N LYS A 57 3.80 9.76 2.48
CA LYS A 57 3.57 10.91 3.36
C LYS A 57 2.25 10.79 4.12
N LYS A 58 1.17 10.36 3.44
CA LYS A 58 -0.13 10.09 4.08
C LYS A 58 -0.05 9.00 5.13
N ALA A 59 0.82 8.00 4.94
CA ALA A 59 1.09 6.93 5.90
C ALA A 59 2.04 7.37 7.04
N GLY A 60 2.48 8.64 7.08
CA GLY A 60 3.42 9.14 8.09
C GLY A 60 4.87 8.68 7.89
N ILE A 61 5.19 8.12 6.72
CA ILE A 61 6.53 7.65 6.38
C ILE A 61 7.22 8.75 5.58
N ASN A 62 8.10 9.49 6.25
CA ASN A 62 8.92 10.50 5.63
C ASN A 62 10.06 9.78 4.91
N GLN A 63 10.11 9.87 3.56
CA GLN A 63 11.24 9.35 2.78
C GLN A 63 12.56 9.78 3.43
N PRO A 64 13.60 8.92 3.48
CA PRO A 64 14.94 9.42 3.71
C PRO A 64 15.22 10.42 2.60
N VAL A 65 15.38 11.68 2.96
CA VAL A 65 16.01 12.67 2.09
C VAL A 65 17.34 12.04 1.66
N SER A 66 17.44 11.68 0.38
CA SER A 66 18.70 11.24 -0.22
C SER A 66 19.79 12.19 0.26
N LYS A 67 20.76 11.65 1.00
CA LYS A 67 22.05 12.31 1.18
C LYS A 67 22.82 12.28 -0.13
#